data_AF-A0A538RTQ9-F1
#
_entry.id   AF-A0A538RTQ9-F1
#
_cell.length_a   1.000
_cell.length_b   1.000
_cell.length_c   1.000
_cell.angle_alpha   90.00
_cell.angle_beta   90.00
_cell.angle_gamma   90.00
#
_symmetry.space_group_name_H-M   'P 1'
#
loop_
_entity.id
_entity.type
_entity.pdbx_description
1 polymer ?
#
loop_
_entity_poly.entity_id
_entity_poly.type
_entity_poly.pdbx_seq_one_letter_code
_entity_poly.pdbx_strand_id
1 'polypeptide(L)'
;MLDRLEASGDAMPAEKVEKTFLLHFTHEPQLKAPNAALAVNGDQALQVATLVPANCEYKVIDESKFEGRHGSPSFYQFRLEVNDKGQAQSYFLHVLQARDSPTTAMDGQ
;
A
#
# COMPACT_ATOMS: atom_id res chain seq x y z
N MET A 1 -12.68 1.87 -2.14
CA MET A 1 -12.68 1.33 -0.78
C MET A 1 -12.72 2.51 0.19
N LEU A 2 -13.70 2.54 1.08
CA LEU A 2 -13.85 3.58 2.10
C LEU A 2 -13.81 2.90 3.46
N ASP A 3 -12.83 3.29 4.28
CA ASP A 3 -12.66 2.78 5.64
C ASP A 3 -12.75 3.90 6.66
N ARG A 4 -13.36 3.62 7.81
CA ARG A 4 -13.33 4.46 9.02
C ARG A 4 -12.64 3.69 10.12
N LEU A 5 -11.52 4.20 10.62
CA LEU A 5 -10.79 3.63 11.75
C LEU A 5 -10.90 4.57 12.95
N GLU A 6 -11.18 4.01 14.12
CA GLU A 6 -11.30 4.75 15.38
C GLU A 6 -10.38 4.14 16.44
N ALA A 7 -9.61 4.98 17.12
CA ALA A 7 -8.81 4.58 18.27
C ALA A 7 -9.52 5.03 19.56
N SER A 8 -9.72 4.11 20.50
CA SER A 8 -10.47 4.35 21.74
C SER A 8 -9.88 3.68 22.98
N GLY A 9 -8.67 3.14 22.90
CA GLY A 9 -8.04 2.41 24.01
C GLY A 9 -7.28 3.31 24.99
N ASP A 10 -7.24 2.90 26.26
CA ASP A 10 -6.57 3.66 27.34
C ASP A 10 -5.04 3.55 27.33
N ALA A 11 -4.49 2.60 26.56
CA ALA A 11 -3.04 2.36 26.50
C ALA A 11 -2.26 3.53 25.86
N MET A 12 -2.89 4.28 24.96
CA MET A 12 -2.29 5.43 24.28
C MET A 12 -3.39 6.42 23.89
N PRO A 13 -3.18 7.75 24.07
CA PRO A 13 -4.11 8.75 23.56
C PRO A 13 -4.45 8.52 22.09
N ALA A 14 -5.73 8.61 21.74
CA ALA A 14 -6.25 8.23 20.43
C ALA A 14 -5.59 8.98 19.27
N GLU A 15 -5.16 10.22 19.51
CA GLU A 15 -4.48 11.09 18.56
C GLU A 15 -3.03 10.66 18.29
N LYS A 16 -2.43 9.91 19.22
CA LYS A 16 -1.08 9.35 19.08
C LYS A 16 -1.06 7.99 18.40
N VAL A 17 -2.22 7.33 18.30
CA VAL A 17 -2.35 6.05 17.60
C VAL A 17 -2.30 6.28 16.10
N GLU A 18 -1.23 5.79 15.46
CA GLU A 18 -1.10 5.72 14.00
C GLU A 18 -2.10 4.69 13.46
N LYS A 19 -2.91 5.13 12.49
CA LYS A 19 -3.89 4.30 11.80
C LYS A 19 -3.36 4.08 10.39
N THR A 20 -3.31 2.83 9.96
CA THR A 20 -2.64 2.45 8.71
C THR A 20 -3.57 1.66 7.83
N PHE A 21 -3.75 2.12 6.60
CA PHE A 21 -4.19 1.26 5.50
C PHE A 21 -2.96 0.61 4.87
N LEU A 22 -3.08 -0.67 4.50
CA LEU A 22 -2.01 -1.40 3.83
C LEU A 22 -2.53 -2.22 2.65
N LEU A 23 -1.67 -2.38 1.64
CA LEU A 23 -1.90 -3.27 0.50
C LEU A 23 -0.62 -4.03 0.16
N HIS A 24 -0.73 -5.35 0.02
CA HIS A 24 0.39 -6.23 -0.33
C HIS A 24 0.51 -6.44 -1.84
N PHE A 25 1.76 -6.58 -2.29
CA PHE A 25 2.15 -6.85 -3.67
C PHE A 25 3.26 -7.89 -3.71
N THR A 26 3.28 -8.73 -4.75
CA THR A 26 4.35 -9.72 -4.95
C THR A 26 5.65 -9.10 -5.48
N HIS A 27 5.57 -7.92 -6.08
CA HIS A 27 6.68 -7.14 -6.62
C HIS A 27 6.57 -5.69 -6.15
N GLU A 28 7.68 -4.96 -6.18
CA GLU A 28 7.70 -3.56 -5.76
C GLU A 28 6.74 -2.71 -6.63
N PRO A 29 5.75 -2.04 -6.04
CA PRO A 29 4.86 -1.15 -6.80
C PRO A 29 5.61 0.12 -7.21
N GLN A 30 5.32 0.63 -8.40
CA GLN A 30 5.86 1.89 -8.88
C GLN A 30 5.03 3.06 -8.38
N LEU A 31 5.63 3.95 -7.60
CA LEU A 31 5.01 5.23 -7.23
C LEU A 31 4.95 6.15 -8.47
N LYS A 32 3.75 6.56 -8.86
CA LYS A 32 3.50 7.49 -9.99
C LYS A 32 3.30 8.93 -9.50
N ALA A 33 2.81 9.08 -8.28
CA ALA A 33 2.62 10.34 -7.58
C ALA A 33 2.61 10.06 -6.06
N PRO A 34 2.63 11.09 -5.18
CA PRO A 34 2.56 10.90 -3.72
C PRO A 34 1.34 10.09 -3.24
N ASN A 35 0.25 10.11 -4.00
CA ASN A 35 -1.00 9.42 -3.71
C ASN A 35 -1.39 8.37 -4.77
N ALA A 36 -0.47 7.97 -5.65
CA ALA A 36 -0.78 7.03 -6.72
C ALA A 36 0.34 6.01 -6.95
N ALA A 37 -0.03 4.73 -7.04
CA ALA A 37 0.87 3.62 -7.28
C ALA A 37 0.35 2.72 -8.40
N LEU A 38 1.27 2.09 -9.13
CA LEU A 38 0.99 1.07 -10.13
C LEU A 38 1.76 -0.19 -9.79
N ALA A 39 1.06 -1.29 -9.55
CA ALA A 39 1.65 -2.61 -9.44
C ALA A 39 1.36 -3.42 -10.71
N VAL A 40 2.36 -4.14 -11.20
CA VAL A 40 2.23 -5.05 -12.34
C VAL A 40 2.63 -6.44 -11.88
N ASN A 41 1.82 -7.44 -12.20
CA ASN A 41 2.07 -8.84 -11.92
C ASN A 41 1.71 -9.67 -13.15
N GLY A 42 2.72 -10.05 -13.94
CA GLY A 42 2.51 -10.70 -15.24
C GLY A 42 1.80 -9.77 -16.23
N ASP A 43 0.68 -10.24 -16.78
CA ASP A 43 -0.19 -9.52 -17.69
C ASP A 43 -1.29 -8.71 -16.99
N GLN A 44 -1.25 -8.63 -15.65
CA GLN A 44 -2.21 -7.86 -14.86
C GLN A 44 -1.56 -6.63 -14.24
N ALA A 45 -2.32 -5.53 -14.18
CA ALA A 45 -1.92 -4.31 -13.50
C ALA A 45 -3.02 -3.81 -12.54
N LEU A 46 -2.60 -3.31 -11.38
CA LEU A 46 -3.44 -2.62 -10.42
C LEU A 46 -2.93 -1.19 -10.23
N GLN A 47 -3.75 -0.22 -10.58
CA GLN A 47 -3.53 1.18 -10.23
C GLN A 47 -4.30 1.51 -8.95
N VAL A 48 -3.62 2.14 -8.00
CA VAL A 48 -4.18 2.59 -6.73
C VAL A 48 -4.03 4.11 -6.64
N ALA A 49 -5.11 4.78 -6.26
CA ALA A 49 -5.08 6.20 -5.93
C ALA A 49 -5.73 6.43 -4.56
N THR A 50 -5.09 7.21 -3.70
CA THR A 50 -5.65 7.66 -2.42
C THR A 50 -6.24 9.04 -2.57
N LEU A 51 -7.50 9.18 -2.16
CA LEU A 51 -8.23 10.45 -2.12
C LEU A 51 -8.34 10.99 -0.69
N VAL A 52 -8.37 10.11 0.31
CA VAL A 52 -8.36 10.48 1.74
C VAL A 52 -7.36 9.57 2.47
N PRO A 53 -6.43 10.12 3.28
CA PRO A 53 -6.22 11.56 3.52
C PRO A 53 -5.75 12.29 2.26
N ALA A 54 -6.18 13.55 2.08
CA ALA A 54 -5.89 14.32 0.87
C ALA A 54 -4.39 14.59 0.68
N ASN A 55 -3.67 14.75 1.79
CA ASN A 55 -2.21 14.82 1.83
C ASN A 55 -1.68 13.50 2.40
N CYS A 56 -1.56 12.49 1.54
CA CYS A 56 -0.95 11.22 1.90
C CYS A 56 0.46 11.08 1.32
N GLU A 57 1.28 10.28 1.99
CA GLU A 57 2.56 9.81 1.48
C GLU A 57 2.55 8.29 1.49
N TYR A 58 2.86 7.69 0.34
CA TYR A 58 2.99 6.25 0.19
C TYR A 58 4.34 5.77 0.72
N LYS A 59 4.32 4.82 1.65
CA LYS A 59 5.51 4.09 2.08
C LYS A 59 5.49 2.71 1.48
N VAL A 60 6.51 2.35 0.71
CA VAL A 60 6.72 0.99 0.21
C VAL A 60 7.72 0.30 1.11
N ILE A 61 7.30 -0.79 1.72
CA ILE A 61 8.10 -1.60 2.64
C ILE A 61 8.39 -2.94 1.98
N ASP A 62 9.68 -3.27 1.91
CA ASP A 62 10.16 -4.59 1.50
C ASP A 62 10.24 -5.50 2.72
N GLU A 63 9.29 -6.43 2.85
CA GLU A 63 9.19 -7.31 4.02
C GLU A 63 10.32 -8.35 4.08
N SER A 64 11.08 -8.55 2.99
CA SER A 64 12.29 -9.40 3.00
C SER A 64 13.42 -8.82 3.86
N LYS A 65 13.30 -7.55 4.27
CA LYS A 65 14.26 -6.84 5.12
C LYS A 65 13.92 -6.92 6.60
N PHE A 66 12.82 -7.56 6.99
CA PHE A 66 12.46 -7.72 8.40
C PHE A 66 13.40 -8.66 9.14
N GLU A 67 13.58 -8.41 10.42
CA GLU A 67 14.32 -9.32 11.31
C GLU A 67 13.56 -10.65 11.48
N GLY A 68 14.29 -11.75 11.65
CA GLY A 68 13.69 -13.08 11.76
C GLY A 68 13.16 -13.65 10.43
N ARG A 69 13.55 -13.06 9.30
CA ARG A 69 13.16 -13.52 7.96
C ARG A 69 13.55 -14.99 7.71
N HIS A 70 12.62 -15.74 7.12
CA HIS A 70 12.86 -17.00 6.42
C HIS A 70 14.02 -16.96 5.36
N GLY A 71 14.52 -18.12 4.95
CA GLY A 71 15.62 -18.20 3.97
C GLY A 71 15.19 -18.06 2.51
N SER A 72 13.90 -18.25 2.22
CA SER A 72 13.37 -18.27 0.85
C SER A 72 12.70 -16.95 0.48
N PRO A 73 13.07 -16.30 -0.64
CA PRO A 73 12.50 -15.03 -1.07
C PRO A 73 11.00 -15.12 -1.42
N SER A 74 10.49 -16.32 -1.72
CA SER A 74 9.07 -16.55 -2.05
C SER A 74 8.09 -16.30 -0.90
N PHE A 75 8.60 -16.08 0.32
CA PHE A 75 7.79 -15.80 1.50
C PHE A 75 7.54 -14.30 1.71
N TYR A 76 8.16 -13.43 0.91
CA TYR A 76 8.08 -11.99 1.11
C TYR A 76 7.24 -11.30 0.06
N GLN A 77 6.70 -10.17 0.50
CA GLN A 77 5.89 -9.27 -0.29
C GLN A 77 6.40 -7.85 -0.08
N PHE A 78 5.96 -6.96 -0.96
CA PHE A 78 6.05 -5.53 -0.74
C PHE A 78 4.74 -5.06 -0.15
N ARG A 79 4.82 -4.22 0.89
CA ARG A 79 3.65 -3.62 1.54
C ARG A 79 3.64 -2.12 1.26
N LEU A 80 2.58 -1.65 0.62
CA LEU A 80 2.29 -0.23 0.53
C LEU A 80 1.50 0.19 1.76
N GLU A 81 1.96 1.21 2.47
CA GLU A 81 1.28 1.78 3.63
C GLU A 81 0.85 3.23 3.38
N VAL A 82 -0.33 3.56 3.89
CA VAL A 82 -0.82 4.93 4.04
C VAL A 82 -1.19 5.11 5.50
N ASN A 83 -0.55 6.09 6.14
CA ASN A 83 -0.72 6.34 7.56
C ASN A 83 -1.47 7.65 7.80
N ASP A 84 -2.31 7.67 8.83
CA ASP A 84 -2.95 8.87 9.35
C ASP A 84 -2.90 8.89 10.88
N LYS A 85 -2.81 10.08 11.47
CA LYS A 85 -2.69 10.28 12.92
C LYS A 85 -3.11 11.68 13.33
N GLY A 86 -3.21 11.92 14.64
CA GLY A 86 -3.53 13.23 15.21
C GLY A 86 -5.01 13.43 15.51
N GLN A 87 -5.87 12.47 15.17
CA GLN A 87 -7.28 12.44 15.51
C GLN A 87 -7.69 11.06 16.01
N ALA A 88 -8.76 10.99 16.80
CA ALA A 88 -9.32 9.72 17.26
C ALA A 88 -9.90 8.89 16.11
N GLN A 89 -10.41 9.53 15.06
CA GLN A 89 -10.93 8.88 13.86
C GLN A 89 -10.11 9.27 12.62
N SER A 90 -9.82 8.29 11.78
CA SER A 90 -9.24 8.46 10.45
C SER A 90 -10.14 7.84 9.40
N TYR A 91 -10.14 8.45 8.22
CA TYR A 91 -10.85 7.96 7.06
C TYR A 91 -9.85 7.67 5.95
N PHE A 92 -10.02 6.55 5.27
CA PHE A 92 -9.21 6.17 4.14
C PHE A 92 -10.11 5.96 2.94
N LEU A 93 -9.83 6.65 1.84
CA LEU A 93 -10.56 6.47 0.59
C LEU A 93 -9.57 6.16 -0.52
N HIS A 94 -9.67 4.94 -1.03
CA HIS A 94 -8.84 4.44 -2.13
C HIS A 94 -9.69 4.10 -3.34
N VAL A 95 -9.21 4.47 -4.52
CA VAL A 95 -9.72 4.00 -5.81
C VAL A 95 -8.76 2.96 -6.34
N LEU A 96 -9.26 1.76 -6.59
CA LEU A 96 -8.50 0.62 -7.10
C LEU A 96 -8.99 0.31 -8.50
N GLN A 97 -8.10 0.31 -9.48
CA GLN A 97 -8.41 0.06 -10.89
C GLN A 97 -7.53 -1.09 -11.39
N ALA A 98 -8.14 -2.26 -11.52
CA ALA A 98 -7.50 -3.42 -12.15
C ALA A 98 -7.71 -3.37 -13.66
N ARG A 99 -6.68 -3.76 -14.42
CA ARG A 99 -6.72 -3.88 -15.88
C ARG A 99 -5.66 -4.87 -16.35
N ASP A 100 -5.80 -5.31 -17.60
CA ASP A 100 -4.69 -5.95 -18.29
C ASP A 100 -3.53 -4.95 -18.44
N SER A 101 -2.33 -5.43 -18.18
CA SER A 101 -1.10 -4.74 -18.50
C SER A 101 -0.70 -5.13 -19.92
N PRO A 102 -0.42 -4.19 -20.83
CA PRO A 102 0.09 -4.56 -22.13
C PRO A 102 1.36 -5.38 -21.92
N THR A 103 1.33 -6.64 -22.36
CA THR A 103 2.54 -7.44 -22.49
C THR A 103 3.40 -6.67 -23.48
N THR A 104 4.56 -6.17 -23.07
CA THR A 104 5.59 -5.91 -24.07
C THR A 104 5.96 -7.29 -24.59
N ALA A 105 5.32 -7.73 -25.68
CA ALA A 105 5.84 -8.82 -26.47
C ALA A 105 7.26 -8.39 -26.88
N MET A 106 8.26 -8.94 -26.21
CA MET A 106 9.61 -8.92 -26.73
C MET A 106 9.57 -9.85 -27.94
N ASP A 107 9.24 -9.27 -29.10
CA ASP A 107 9.44 -9.92 -30.39
C ASP A 107 10.89 -10.39 -30.48
N GLY A 108 11.06 -11.60 -31.01
CA GLY A 108 12.29 -12.38 -30.95
C GLY A 108 13.56 -11.68 -31.43
N GLN A 109 14.66 -12.12 -30.85
CA GLN A 109 15.99 -12.14 -31.48
C GLN A 109 16.47 -13.59 -31.56
#